data_AF-A0A660Z7A4-F1
#
_entry.id   AF-A0A660Z7A4-F1
#
_cell.length_a   1.000
_cell.length_b   1.000
_cell.length_c   1.000
_cell.angle_alpha   90.00
_cell.angle_beta   90.00
_cell.angle_gamma   90.00
#
_symmetry.space_group_name_H-M   'P 1'
#
loop_
_entity.id
_entity.type
_entity.pdbx_description
1 polymer ?
#
loop_
_entity_poly.entity_id
_entity_poly.type
_entity_poly.pdbx_seq_one_letter_code
_entity_poly.pdbx_strand_id
1 'polypeptide(L)'
;MMLGIPFSIYYKSDDIPVLLQSGIFTSAVGLISWFFTRDPQHKELGKREGYLIVTLGWVFMALFGSIPFMLYGAIPNFADAFFETMSGFTTTGATILTDIEVVPAGLLFWRSLTQWLGGMGIIVLSLAILPILGIGGMQLFAAEVPGITKDKLHPRVRETA
;
A
#
# COMPACT_ATOMS: atom_id res chain seq x y z
N MET A 1 6.48 -7.00 -1.09
CA MET A 1 6.55 -8.46 -1.25
C MET A 1 7.94 -9.01 -0.96
N MET A 2 9.03 -8.48 -1.53
CA MET A 2 10.40 -8.95 -1.23
C MET A 2 10.82 -8.90 0.25
N LEU A 3 10.20 -8.04 1.06
CA LEU A 3 10.44 -7.99 2.51
C LEU A 3 10.02 -9.26 3.26
N GLY A 4 9.27 -10.17 2.63
CA GLY A 4 8.98 -11.51 3.18
C GLY A 4 10.13 -12.51 3.02
N ILE A 5 11.12 -12.23 2.16
CA ILE A 5 12.24 -13.16 1.87
C ILE A 5 13.05 -13.50 3.14
N PRO A 6 13.42 -12.56 4.03
CA PRO A 6 14.13 -12.90 5.26
C PRO A 6 13.38 -13.89 6.15
N PHE A 7 12.05 -13.75 6.23
CA PHE A 7 11.20 -14.68 6.98
C PHE A 7 11.15 -16.04 6.31
N SER A 8 11.04 -16.06 4.99
CA SER A 8 11.09 -17.29 4.22
C SER A 8 12.39 -18.07 4.43
N ILE A 9 13.54 -17.38 4.45
CA ILE A 9 14.85 -17.98 4.76
C ILE A 9 14.90 -18.50 6.19
N TYR A 10 14.43 -17.71 7.16
CA TYR A 10 14.47 -18.07 8.58
C TYR A 10 13.62 -19.32 8.88
N TYR A 11 12.40 -19.37 8.33
CA TYR A 11 11.46 -20.49 8.50
C TYR A 11 11.66 -21.62 7.49
N LYS A 12 12.65 -21.50 6.58
CA LYS A 12 12.95 -22.47 5.51
C LYS A 12 11.73 -22.78 4.63
N SER A 13 10.92 -21.77 4.31
CA SER A 13 9.79 -21.93 3.39
C SER A 13 10.22 -21.79 1.93
N ASP A 14 9.39 -22.31 1.03
CA ASP A 14 9.65 -22.46 -0.41
C ASP A 14 9.05 -21.34 -1.27
N ASP A 15 8.60 -20.25 -0.64
CA ASP A 15 7.96 -19.09 -1.27
C ASP A 15 8.94 -17.99 -1.72
N ILE A 16 10.26 -18.19 -1.57
CA ILE A 16 11.27 -17.24 -2.06
C ILE A 16 11.12 -16.94 -3.56
N PRO A 17 10.99 -17.93 -4.47
CA PRO A 17 10.94 -17.67 -5.90
C PRO A 17 9.73 -16.81 -6.29
N VAL A 18 8.57 -17.09 -5.72
CA VAL A 18 7.33 -16.36 -6.01
C VAL A 18 7.36 -14.93 -5.48
N LEU A 19 7.93 -14.70 -4.28
CA LEU A 19 8.10 -13.35 -3.73
C LEU A 19 9.07 -12.52 -4.57
N LEU A 20 10.14 -13.13 -5.08
CA LEU A 20 11.11 -12.48 -5.94
C LEU A 20 10.54 -12.17 -7.33
N GLN A 21 9.89 -13.15 -7.98
CA GLN A 21 9.25 -12.96 -9.29
C GLN A 21 8.17 -11.89 -9.23
N SER A 22 7.30 -11.93 -8.22
CA SER A 22 6.24 -10.93 -8.03
C SER A 22 6.83 -9.54 -7.80
N GLY A 23 7.90 -9.46 -6.99
CA GLY A 23 8.59 -8.20 -6.69
C GLY A 23 9.21 -7.59 -7.94
N ILE A 24 9.98 -8.37 -8.69
CA ILE A 24 10.61 -7.95 -9.93
C ILE A 24 9.55 -7.53 -10.96
N PHE A 25 8.49 -8.32 -11.13
CA PHE A 25 7.41 -8.01 -12.07
C PHE A 25 6.72 -6.68 -11.71
N THR A 26 6.33 -6.51 -10.45
CA THR A 26 5.66 -5.28 -9.98
C THR A 26 6.57 -4.06 -10.13
N SER A 27 7.84 -4.18 -9.74
CA SER A 27 8.83 -3.10 -9.90
C SER A 27 9.09 -2.78 -11.38
N ALA A 28 9.19 -3.79 -12.25
CA ALA A 28 9.39 -3.60 -13.67
C ALA A 28 8.20 -2.86 -14.30
N VAL A 29 6.96 -3.28 -14.02
CA VAL A 29 5.75 -2.60 -14.52
C VAL A 29 5.70 -1.16 -14.03
N GLY A 30 6.00 -0.91 -12.76
CA GLY A 30 6.06 0.44 -12.19
C GLY A 30 7.13 1.32 -12.87
N LEU A 31 8.35 0.81 -13.04
CA LEU A 31 9.46 1.53 -13.68
C LEU A 31 9.20 1.80 -15.16
N ILE A 32 8.64 0.84 -15.89
CA ILE A 32 8.26 0.98 -17.30
C ILE A 32 7.18 2.05 -17.43
N SER A 33 6.13 1.97 -16.62
CA SER A 33 5.05 2.97 -16.63
C SER A 33 5.61 4.36 -16.35
N TRP A 34 6.41 4.50 -15.29
CA TRP A 34 7.08 5.76 -14.96
C TRP A 34 7.96 6.30 -16.09
N PHE A 35 8.74 5.44 -16.74
CA PHE A 35 9.63 5.84 -17.84
C PHE A 35 8.85 6.42 -19.02
N PHE A 36 7.70 5.81 -19.37
CA PHE A 36 6.87 6.28 -20.48
C PHE A 36 5.96 7.46 -20.13
N THR A 37 5.58 7.64 -18.86
CA THR A 37 4.68 8.72 -18.43
C THR A 37 5.39 9.90 -17.78
N ARG A 38 6.72 9.88 -17.69
CA ARG A 38 7.53 10.99 -17.18
C ARG A 38 7.33 12.22 -18.07
N ASP A 39 6.57 13.19 -17.60
CA ASP A 39 6.48 14.53 -18.18
C ASP A 39 7.47 15.47 -17.43
N PRO A 40 8.52 16.01 -18.08
CA PRO A 40 9.43 16.96 -17.43
C PRO A 40 8.75 18.30 -17.09
N GLN A 41 7.60 18.60 -17.68
CA GLN A 41 6.80 19.77 -17.32
C GLN A 41 5.94 19.44 -16.10
N HIS A 42 6.24 20.07 -14.96
CA HIS A 42 5.48 19.89 -13.72
C HIS A 42 4.08 20.50 -13.88
N LYS A 43 3.12 19.69 -14.34
CA LYS A 43 1.71 20.07 -14.35
C LYS A 43 1.18 20.07 -12.93
N GLU A 44 0.52 21.15 -12.54
CA GLU A 44 -0.19 21.20 -11.27
C GLU A 44 -1.32 20.16 -11.27
N LEU A 45 -1.36 19.34 -10.22
CA LEU A 45 -2.40 18.33 -10.03
C LEU A 45 -3.68 19.02 -9.57
N GLY A 46 -4.74 18.91 -10.38
CA GLY A 46 -6.07 19.34 -9.99
C GLY A 46 -6.74 18.37 -9.00
N LYS A 47 -7.88 18.80 -8.45
CA LYS A 47 -8.65 18.01 -7.48
C LYS A 47 -9.18 16.70 -8.08
N ARG A 48 -9.58 16.71 -9.36
CA ARG A 48 -10.14 15.53 -10.05
C ARG A 48 -9.07 14.46 -10.23
N GLU A 49 -7.87 14.87 -10.61
CA GLU A 49 -6.69 14.03 -10.73
C GLU A 49 -6.32 13.43 -9.38
N GLY A 50 -6.37 14.24 -8.31
CA GLY A 50 -6.15 13.76 -6.94
C GLY A 50 -7.11 12.63 -6.54
N TYR A 51 -8.42 12.77 -6.77
CA TYR A 51 -9.38 11.71 -6.49
C TYR A 51 -9.09 10.43 -7.28
N LEU A 52 -8.80 10.56 -8.58
CA LEU A 52 -8.47 9.41 -9.43
C LEU A 52 -7.21 8.69 -8.95
N ILE A 53 -6.15 9.44 -8.61
CA ILE A 53 -4.89 8.87 -8.13
C ILE A 53 -5.11 8.07 -6.85
N VAL A 54 -5.88 8.60 -5.90
CA VAL A 54 -6.16 7.90 -4.64
C VAL A 54 -6.97 6.62 -4.92
N THR A 55 -8.08 6.71 -5.65
CA THR A 55 -8.93 5.54 -5.93
C THR A 55 -8.18 4.47 -6.71
N LEU A 56 -7.48 4.84 -7.78
CA LEU A 56 -6.71 3.89 -8.58
C LEU A 56 -5.50 3.34 -7.82
N GLY A 57 -4.88 4.14 -6.94
CA GLY A 57 -3.77 3.71 -6.09
C GLY A 57 -4.14 2.48 -5.26
N TRP A 58 -5.28 2.52 -4.56
CA TRP A 58 -5.75 1.36 -3.78
C TRP A 58 -6.04 0.14 -4.65
N VAL A 59 -6.70 0.33 -5.80
CA VAL A 59 -7.01 -0.76 -6.73
C VAL A 59 -5.73 -1.40 -7.29
N PHE A 60 -4.76 -0.60 -7.72
CA PHE A 60 -3.49 -1.13 -8.23
C PHE A 60 -2.67 -1.79 -7.13
N MET A 61 -2.61 -1.23 -5.91
CA MET A 61 -1.94 -1.88 -4.78
C MET A 61 -2.52 -3.26 -4.51
N ALA A 62 -3.86 -3.39 -4.46
CA ALA A 62 -4.52 -4.68 -4.28
C ALA A 62 -4.27 -5.63 -5.46
N LEU A 63 -4.31 -5.12 -6.69
CA LEU A 63 -4.06 -5.91 -7.89
C LEU A 63 -2.64 -6.51 -7.88
N PHE A 64 -1.60 -5.68 -7.73
CA PHE A 64 -0.21 -6.15 -7.73
C PHE A 64 0.15 -6.92 -6.46
N GLY A 65 -0.45 -6.57 -5.31
CA GLY A 65 -0.23 -7.28 -4.06
C GLY A 65 -0.82 -8.69 -4.02
N SER A 66 -1.77 -9.01 -4.91
CA SER A 66 -2.37 -10.35 -5.04
C SER A 66 -1.47 -11.36 -5.78
N ILE A 67 -0.54 -10.86 -6.60
CA ILE A 67 0.35 -11.68 -7.45
C ILE A 67 1.10 -12.77 -6.68
N PRO A 68 1.78 -12.51 -5.55
CA PRO A 68 2.52 -13.56 -4.85
C PRO A 68 1.62 -14.69 -4.33
N PHE A 69 0.37 -14.40 -3.94
CA PHE A 69 -0.60 -15.44 -3.53
C PHE A 69 -1.05 -16.31 -4.71
N MET A 70 -1.26 -15.67 -5.87
CA MET A 70 -1.67 -16.35 -7.11
C MET A 70 -0.54 -17.22 -7.67
N LEU A 71 0.69 -16.69 -7.75
CA LEU A 71 1.84 -17.42 -8.31
C LEU A 71 2.27 -18.60 -7.44
N TYR A 72 2.13 -18.48 -6.12
CA TYR A 72 2.36 -19.61 -5.21
C TYR A 72 1.24 -20.66 -5.28
N GLY A 73 0.01 -20.23 -5.57
CA GLY A 73 -1.18 -21.07 -5.47
C GLY A 73 -1.78 -21.14 -4.06
N ALA A 74 -1.38 -20.24 -3.16
CA ALA A 74 -2.03 -20.12 -1.83
C ALA A 74 -3.49 -19.70 -1.97
N ILE A 75 -3.78 -18.87 -2.97
CA ILE A 75 -5.14 -18.42 -3.32
C ILE A 75 -5.26 -18.51 -4.84
N PRO A 76 -5.74 -19.64 -5.40
CA PRO A 76 -5.74 -19.86 -6.85
C PRO A 76 -6.73 -19.00 -7.64
N ASN A 77 -7.83 -18.59 -7.00
CA ASN A 77 -8.85 -17.77 -7.63
C ASN A 77 -8.46 -16.28 -7.54
N PHE A 78 -8.44 -15.60 -8.68
CA PHE A 78 -8.10 -14.18 -8.76
C PHE A 78 -9.00 -13.29 -7.89
N ALA A 79 -10.32 -13.54 -7.90
CA ALA A 79 -11.25 -12.73 -7.13
C ALA A 79 -10.97 -12.83 -5.63
N ASP A 80 -10.63 -14.02 -5.15
CA ASP A 80 -10.32 -14.28 -3.74
C ASP A 80 -8.96 -13.69 -3.36
N ALA A 81 -7.96 -13.79 -4.23
CA ALA A 81 -6.64 -13.19 -3.98
C ALA A 81 -6.71 -11.66 -3.99
N PHE A 82 -7.50 -11.09 -4.90
CA PHE A 82 -7.78 -9.65 -4.93
C PHE A 82 -8.53 -9.22 -3.66
N PHE A 83 -9.55 -9.98 -3.24
CA PHE A 83 -10.28 -9.70 -2.00
C PHE A 83 -9.37 -9.74 -0.76
N GLU A 84 -8.58 -10.80 -0.60
CA GLU A 84 -7.64 -10.95 0.52
C GLU A 84 -6.65 -9.78 0.57
N THR A 85 -6.11 -9.39 -0.58
CA THR A 85 -5.14 -8.29 -0.68
C THR A 85 -5.78 -6.93 -0.44
N MET A 86 -6.98 -6.70 -0.99
CA MET A 86 -7.75 -5.48 -0.77
C MET A 86 -8.08 -5.33 0.72
N SER A 87 -8.61 -6.37 1.35
CA SER A 87 -8.87 -6.44 2.80
C SER A 87 -7.61 -6.18 3.64
N GLY A 88 -6.47 -6.67 3.15
CA GLY A 88 -5.12 -6.33 3.59
C GLY A 88 -4.87 -4.82 3.65
N PHE A 89 -4.80 -4.19 2.48
CA PHE A 89 -4.47 -2.78 2.35
C PHE A 89 -5.51 -1.83 2.94
N THR A 90 -6.80 -2.18 2.93
CA THR A 90 -7.83 -1.33 3.54
C THR A 90 -7.91 -1.49 5.05
N THR A 91 -7.06 -2.33 5.64
CA THR A 91 -7.09 -2.68 7.06
C THR A 91 -8.42 -3.28 7.54
N THR A 92 -9.15 -3.93 6.63
CA THR A 92 -10.44 -4.57 6.95
C THR A 92 -10.25 -5.85 7.76
N GLY A 93 -9.22 -6.63 7.43
CA GLY A 93 -8.87 -7.85 8.18
C GLY A 93 -9.79 -9.05 7.95
N ALA A 94 -10.75 -8.96 7.00
CA ALA A 94 -11.50 -10.10 6.51
C ALA A 94 -10.59 -11.03 5.70
N THR A 95 -10.81 -12.34 5.77
CA THR A 95 -9.98 -13.32 5.07
C THR A 95 -10.80 -14.40 4.39
N ILE A 96 -10.33 -14.87 3.24
CA ILE A 96 -10.85 -16.06 2.55
C ILE A 96 -10.19 -17.36 3.02
N LEU A 97 -9.02 -17.24 3.67
CA LEU A 97 -8.22 -18.39 4.09
C LEU A 97 -8.88 -19.03 5.31
N THR A 98 -9.26 -20.30 5.18
CA THR A 98 -9.83 -21.06 6.30
C THR A 98 -8.77 -21.49 7.31
N ASP A 99 -7.57 -21.81 6.81
CA ASP A 99 -6.40 -22.11 7.62
C ASP A 99 -5.23 -21.24 7.15
N ILE A 100 -4.88 -20.27 7.99
CA ILE A 100 -3.84 -19.29 7.69
C ILE A 100 -2.46 -19.91 7.92
N GLU A 101 -2.31 -20.81 8.88
CA GLU A 101 -0.99 -21.32 9.31
C GLU A 101 -0.33 -22.21 8.24
N VAL A 102 -1.10 -22.72 7.30
CA VAL A 102 -0.62 -23.50 6.15
C VAL A 102 0.11 -22.65 5.10
N VAL A 103 -0.13 -21.32 5.10
CA VAL A 103 0.53 -20.43 4.14
C VAL A 103 2.02 -20.27 4.53
N PRO A 104 2.94 -20.28 3.55
CA PRO A 104 4.37 -20.06 3.80
C PRO A 104 4.67 -18.78 4.59
N ALA A 105 5.72 -18.82 5.40
CA ALA A 105 6.07 -17.75 6.32
C ALA A 105 6.32 -16.39 5.65
N GLY A 106 6.93 -16.37 4.45
CA GLY A 106 7.16 -15.12 3.71
C GLY A 106 5.88 -14.51 3.14
N LEU A 107 4.95 -15.33 2.65
CA LEU A 107 3.61 -14.93 2.23
C LEU A 107 2.73 -14.49 3.40
N LEU A 108 2.84 -15.16 4.54
CA LEU A 108 2.19 -14.73 5.78
C LEU A 108 2.70 -13.36 6.23
N PHE A 109 4.02 -13.16 6.19
CA PHE A 109 4.59 -11.85 6.46
C PHE A 109 4.10 -10.81 5.45
N TRP A 110 4.03 -11.15 4.16
CA TRP A 110 3.47 -10.25 3.14
C TRP A 110 2.03 -9.87 3.47
N ARG A 111 1.18 -10.82 3.85
CA ARG A 111 -0.20 -10.59 4.29
C ARG A 111 -0.26 -9.58 5.43
N SER A 112 0.51 -9.79 6.49
CA SER A 112 0.59 -8.86 7.63
C SER A 112 1.16 -7.50 7.24
N LEU A 113 2.12 -7.47 6.32
CA LEU A 113 2.70 -6.23 5.83
C LEU A 113 1.69 -5.40 5.04
N THR A 114 0.77 -6.01 4.28
CA THR A 114 -0.29 -5.25 3.59
C THR A 114 -1.19 -4.49 4.57
N GLN A 115 -1.51 -5.08 5.73
CA GLN A 115 -2.24 -4.43 6.82
C GLN A 115 -1.46 -3.25 7.39
N TRP A 116 -0.17 -3.44 7.66
CA TRP A 116 0.68 -2.37 8.18
C TRP A 116 0.83 -1.21 7.19
N LEU A 117 1.07 -1.50 5.90
CA LEU A 117 1.14 -0.50 4.84
C LEU A 117 -0.20 0.22 4.65
N GLY A 118 -1.31 -0.51 4.76
CA GLY A 118 -2.66 0.04 4.73
C GLY A 118 -2.91 1.05 5.83
N GLY A 119 -2.56 0.70 7.07
CA GLY A 119 -2.68 1.56 8.24
C GLY A 119 -1.85 2.83 8.11
N MET A 120 -0.60 2.73 7.65
CA MET A 120 0.20 3.91 7.35
C MET A 120 -0.41 4.74 6.21
N GLY A 121 -0.93 4.09 5.17
CA GLY A 121 -1.56 4.73 4.02
C GLY A 121 -2.76 5.59 4.38
N ILE A 122 -3.66 5.09 5.24
CA ILE A 122 -4.83 5.87 5.68
C ILE A 122 -4.42 7.05 6.58
N ILE A 123 -3.39 6.90 7.42
CA ILE A 123 -2.87 8.00 8.25
C ILE A 123 -2.32 9.12 7.36
N VAL A 124 -1.43 8.79 6.41
CA VAL A 124 -0.86 9.78 5.48
C VAL A 124 -1.94 10.45 4.65
N LEU A 125 -2.89 9.65 4.12
CA LEU A 125 -4.01 10.17 3.33
C LEU A 125 -4.88 11.13 4.16
N SER A 126 -5.21 10.74 5.39
CA SER A 126 -6.04 11.55 6.29
C SER A 126 -5.33 12.85 6.64
N LEU A 127 -4.04 12.81 6.96
CA LEU A 127 -3.26 14.02 7.25
C LEU A 127 -3.08 14.92 6.03
N ALA A 128 -2.97 14.37 4.82
CA ALA A 128 -2.85 15.14 3.60
C ALA A 128 -4.20 15.75 3.14
N ILE A 129 -5.30 15.02 3.30
CA ILE A 129 -6.61 15.39 2.73
C ILE A 129 -7.50 16.15 3.71
N LEU A 130 -7.56 15.77 5.00
CA LEU A 130 -8.45 16.44 5.98
C LEU A 130 -8.21 17.96 6.09
N PRO A 131 -6.96 18.47 6.05
CA PRO A 131 -6.74 19.92 6.06
C PRO A 131 -7.32 20.63 4.83
N ILE A 132 -7.32 19.97 3.67
CA ILE A 132 -7.80 20.53 2.39
C ILE A 132 -9.34 20.53 2.34
N LEU A 133 -9.99 19.56 2.98
CA LEU A 133 -11.45 19.46 3.04
C LEU A 133 -12.09 20.33 4.13
N GLY A 134 -11.30 20.90 5.05
CA GLY A 134 -11.82 21.78 6.10
C GLY A 134 -12.71 21.09 7.14
N ILE A 135 -12.78 19.76 7.14
CA ILE A 135 -13.60 18.95 8.04
C ILE A 135 -12.71 18.45 9.19
N GLY A 136 -12.80 19.08 10.37
CA GLY A 136 -12.53 18.49 11.70
C GLY A 136 -11.12 17.99 12.08
N GLY A 137 -10.25 17.60 11.14
CA GLY A 137 -8.96 16.96 11.44
C GLY A 137 -7.90 17.89 12.05
N MET A 138 -7.99 19.19 11.76
CA MET A 138 -7.13 20.22 12.37
C MET A 138 -7.26 20.27 13.91
N GLN A 139 -8.41 19.88 14.48
CA GLN A 139 -8.64 19.95 15.93
C GLN A 139 -8.04 18.76 16.68
N LEU A 140 -8.04 17.56 16.09
CA LEU A 140 -7.32 16.39 16.62
C LEU A 140 -5.80 16.56 16.46
N PHE A 141 -5.33 17.06 15.31
CA PHE A 141 -3.93 17.39 15.09
C PHE A 141 -3.41 18.47 16.06
N ALA A 142 -4.22 19.51 16.31
CA ALA A 142 -3.92 20.53 17.32
C ALA A 142 -3.98 20.02 18.77
N ALA A 143 -4.63 18.88 19.01
CA ALA A 143 -4.72 18.25 20.34
C ALA A 143 -3.55 17.28 20.62
N GLU A 144 -2.99 16.64 19.59
CA GLU A 144 -1.85 15.70 19.74
C GLU A 144 -0.47 16.37 19.61
N VAL A 145 -0.37 17.51 18.92
CA VAL A 145 0.90 18.25 18.78
C VAL A 145 0.96 19.39 19.80
N PRO A 146 1.76 19.31 20.87
CA PRO A 146 1.91 20.39 21.83
C PRO A 146 2.66 21.56 21.19
N GLY A 147 1.88 22.53 20.69
CA GLY A 147 2.35 23.85 20.28
C GLY A 147 3.04 23.89 18.92
N ILE A 148 2.37 24.49 17.93
CA ILE A 148 2.93 25.57 17.10
C ILE A 148 1.77 26.30 16.42
N THR A 149 1.84 27.62 16.56
CA THR A 149 0.88 28.63 16.17
C THR A 149 0.64 28.65 14.66
N LYS A 150 -0.58 29.06 14.29
CA LYS A 150 -0.99 29.48 12.95
C LYS A 150 0.02 30.49 12.39
N ASP A 151 0.96 30.06 11.55
CA ASP A 151 1.42 30.94 10.49
C ASP A 151 2.12 30.18 9.36
N LYS A 152 1.59 30.43 8.16
CA LYS A 152 2.17 30.16 6.83
C LYS A 152 2.23 28.69 6.40
N LEU A 153 1.08 28.29 5.86
CA LEU A 153 0.93 27.36 4.74
C LEU A 153 2.08 27.47 3.73
N HIS A 154 3.04 26.55 3.81
CA HIS A 154 3.67 25.95 2.65
C HIS A 154 4.32 24.61 3.05
N PRO A 155 3.59 23.49 3.01
CA PRO A 155 4.21 22.18 3.14
C PRO A 155 4.48 21.62 1.74
N ARG A 156 5.76 21.53 1.38
CA ARG A 156 6.20 20.60 0.34
C ARG A 156 6.17 19.20 0.96
N VAL A 157 5.61 18.23 0.24
CA VAL A 157 5.50 16.78 0.57
C VAL A 157 6.86 16.10 0.87
N ARG A 158 7.97 16.86 0.91
CA ARG A 158 9.34 16.36 1.00
C ARG A 158 9.83 16.15 2.44
N GLU A 159 9.08 16.56 3.46
CA GLU A 159 9.55 16.52 4.86
C GLU A 159 8.86 15.47 5.75
N THR A 160 8.00 14.61 5.19
CA THR A 160 7.27 13.58 5.97
C THR A 160 7.53 12.14 5.53
N ALA A 161 8.73 11.85 5.01
CA ALA A 161 9.21 10.48 4.79
C ALA A 161 10.66 10.32 5.28
#